data_AF-F4MPC0-F1
#
_entry.id   AF-F4MPC0-F1
#
_cell.length_a   1.000
_cell.length_b   1.000
_cell.length_c   1.000
_cell.angle_alpha   90.00
_cell.angle_beta   90.00
_cell.angle_gamma   90.00
#
_symmetry.space_group_name_H-M   'P 1'
#
loop_
_entity.id
_entity.type
_entity.pdbx_description
1 polymer ?
#
loop_
_entity_poly.entity_id
_entity_poly.type
_entity_poly.pdbx_seq_one_letter_code
_entity_poly.pdbx_strand_id
1 'polypeptide(L)'
;MGIEAGKIYKNRNQEYDFFIAKDKDDELIKGHGINRPFIIFYSDDKVYYLSAKSISKKNRKKTLADKFNVVFKTDLYGEDKEVAINCSVINIMDRKLFESLYVKDDDMNNFQTTPWHYDKIMGTLYRYFDEIAYAEASHIDNDTQQLVWKTTLESKLNKLDCLKVIKGYNYLLFESDISRKELLDKPDKFFSLVTSFYERVKFETQEDFDEYVITHQEMESIKYEVHIKNAIKELKQNLEKEKEQHKLLEQEIDFVKKLNYNNSKIQEMNQELKDWKELVEISSHKTNKSNLNKKDDEPDKPKPNQSNKLKM
;
A
#
# COMPACT_ATOMS: atom_id res chain seq x y z
N MET A 1 9.82 17.76 8.93
CA MET A 1 9.24 17.38 10.24
C MET A 1 10.34 16.62 11.00
N GLY A 2 10.39 16.73 12.33
CA GLY A 2 11.38 16.03 13.16
C GLY A 2 10.94 14.60 13.50
N ILE A 3 11.85 13.79 14.06
CA ILE A 3 11.54 12.42 14.47
C ILE A 3 10.58 12.40 15.68
N GLU A 4 9.60 11.50 15.65
CA GLU A 4 8.67 11.27 16.76
C GLU A 4 8.77 9.85 17.32
N ALA A 5 8.68 9.72 18.64
CA ALA A 5 8.70 8.44 19.34
C ALA A 5 7.68 8.42 20.48
N GLY A 6 6.92 7.35 20.57
CA GLY A 6 5.97 7.10 21.66
C GLY A 6 4.72 7.96 21.60
N LYS A 7 4.29 8.37 20.40
CA LYS A 7 3.05 9.14 20.22
C LYS A 7 1.85 8.22 20.10
N ILE A 8 0.69 8.67 20.58
CA ILE A 8 -0.56 7.92 20.53
C ILE A 8 -1.58 8.72 19.73
N TYR A 9 -2.31 8.02 18.87
CA TYR A 9 -3.36 8.57 18.02
C TYR A 9 -4.60 7.68 18.07
N LYS A 10 -5.80 8.28 18.14
CA LYS A 10 -7.06 7.55 18.31
C LYS A 10 -8.23 8.13 17.53
N ASN A 11 -8.41 9.45 17.53
CA ASN A 11 -9.62 10.07 16.99
C ASN A 11 -9.44 10.35 15.49
N ARG A 12 -10.09 9.52 14.68
CA ARG A 12 -10.03 9.54 13.21
C ARG A 12 -11.03 10.54 12.63
N ASN A 13 -10.67 11.14 11.50
CA ASN A 13 -11.63 11.90 10.70
C ASN A 13 -12.69 10.93 10.14
N GLN A 14 -13.97 11.29 10.31
CA GLN A 14 -15.11 10.47 9.89
C GLN A 14 -15.24 10.35 8.38
N GLU A 15 -14.61 11.25 7.62
CA GLU A 15 -14.52 11.16 6.16
C GLU A 15 -13.77 9.89 5.70
N TYR A 16 -12.92 9.31 6.55
CA TYR A 16 -12.12 8.12 6.26
C TYR A 16 -12.59 6.91 7.08
N ASP A 17 -13.74 6.35 6.69
CA ASP A 17 -14.36 5.18 7.35
C ASP A 17 -13.78 3.84 6.85
N PHE A 18 -12.46 3.68 6.98
CA PHE A 18 -11.77 2.44 6.66
C PHE A 18 -10.72 2.07 7.70
N PHE A 19 -10.42 0.77 7.78
CA PHE A 19 -9.44 0.24 8.73
C PHE A 19 -8.02 0.44 8.20
N ILE A 20 -7.12 0.88 9.09
CA ILE A 20 -5.74 1.24 8.75
C ILE A 20 -4.68 0.33 9.34
N ALA A 21 -5.08 -0.84 9.81
CA ALA A 21 -4.14 -1.79 10.37
C ALA A 21 -4.53 -3.21 9.98
N LYS A 22 -3.51 -4.01 9.72
CA LYS A 22 -3.59 -5.45 9.58
C LYS A 22 -3.08 -6.15 10.83
N ASP A 23 -3.51 -7.39 11.03
CA ASP A 23 -2.95 -8.31 12.00
C ASP A 23 -1.77 -9.11 11.40
N LYS A 24 -1.24 -10.07 12.18
CA LYS A 24 -0.11 -10.90 11.76
C LYS A 24 -0.43 -11.88 10.63
N ASP A 25 -1.72 -12.12 10.37
CA ASP A 25 -2.22 -13.04 9.37
C ASP A 25 -2.60 -12.27 8.08
N ASP A 26 -2.17 -11.01 7.97
CA ASP A 26 -2.43 -10.05 6.87
C ASP A 26 -3.90 -9.62 6.73
N GLU A 27 -4.72 -9.87 7.75
CA GLU A 27 -6.14 -9.52 7.78
C GLU A 27 -6.37 -8.13 8.39
N LEU A 28 -7.33 -7.38 7.84
CA LEU A 28 -7.70 -6.07 8.39
C LEU A 28 -8.28 -6.22 9.80
N ILE A 29 -7.84 -5.35 10.72
CA ILE A 29 -8.36 -5.31 12.09
C ILE A 29 -9.71 -4.58 12.11
N LYS A 30 -10.79 -5.32 11.85
CA LYS A 30 -12.17 -4.79 11.71
C LYS A 30 -12.91 -4.54 13.04
N GLY A 31 -12.28 -4.84 14.19
CA GLY A 31 -12.92 -4.76 15.50
C GLY A 31 -12.69 -3.43 16.22
N HIS A 32 -13.76 -2.91 16.87
CA HIS A 32 -13.80 -1.68 17.70
C HIS A 32 -13.94 -0.34 16.96
N GLY A 33 -14.40 -0.37 15.70
CA GLY A 33 -14.62 0.85 14.90
C GLY A 33 -13.33 1.49 14.42
N ILE A 34 -13.45 2.65 13.75
CA ILE A 34 -12.30 3.36 13.18
C ILE A 34 -11.41 4.02 14.24
N ASN A 35 -11.97 4.40 15.40
CA ASN A 35 -11.27 5.10 16.48
C ASN A 35 -10.45 4.16 17.39
N ARG A 36 -9.83 3.14 16.80
CA ARG A 36 -8.90 2.28 17.50
C ARG A 36 -7.64 3.09 17.84
N PRO A 37 -7.15 3.06 19.10
CA PRO A 37 -5.90 3.72 19.43
C PRO A 37 -4.70 2.99 18.79
N PHE A 38 -3.75 3.76 18.30
CA PHE A 38 -2.47 3.31 17.78
C PHE A 38 -1.34 4.00 18.52
N ILE A 39 -0.28 3.25 18.78
CA ILE A 39 0.97 3.79 19.33
C ILE A 39 2.03 3.77 18.25
N ILE A 40 2.57 4.95 17.97
CA ILE A 40 3.70 5.19 17.08
C ILE A 40 4.96 5.03 17.90
N PHE A 41 5.70 3.94 17.70
CA PHE A 41 6.97 3.76 18.39
C PHE A 41 8.11 4.51 17.71
N TYR A 42 7.99 4.80 16.42
CA TYR A 42 8.93 5.60 15.65
C TYR A 42 8.23 6.24 14.45
N SER A 43 8.56 7.49 14.17
CA SER A 43 8.15 8.16 12.93
C SER A 43 9.18 9.19 12.47
N ASP A 44 9.40 9.21 11.16
CA ASP A 44 10.19 10.21 10.46
C ASP A 44 9.47 10.69 9.19
N ASP A 45 9.80 10.14 8.02
CA ASP A 45 9.06 10.25 6.76
C ASP A 45 7.94 9.19 6.71
N LYS A 46 8.09 8.09 7.46
CA LYS A 46 7.05 7.08 7.68
C LYS A 46 6.61 7.05 9.14
N VAL A 47 5.46 6.44 9.39
CA VAL A 47 4.94 6.16 10.73
C VAL A 47 4.94 4.66 10.93
N TYR A 48 5.57 4.20 12.01
CA TYR A 48 5.63 2.80 12.41
C TYR A 48 4.79 2.62 13.67
N TYR A 49 3.67 1.92 13.54
CA TYR A 49 2.63 1.92 14.55
C TYR A 49 2.09 0.54 14.88
N LEU A 50 1.65 0.41 16.12
CA LEU A 50 1.09 -0.80 16.71
C LEU A 50 -0.35 -0.55 17.14
N SER A 51 -1.18 -1.57 17.02
CA SER A 51 -2.57 -1.49 17.42
C SER A 51 -2.76 -1.73 18.91
N ALA A 52 -3.61 -0.92 19.55
CA ALA A 52 -4.04 -1.11 20.92
C ALA A 52 -5.46 -1.66 20.97
N LYS A 53 -5.78 -2.49 21.97
CA LYS A 53 -7.15 -2.94 22.28
C LYS A 53 -7.40 -2.93 23.77
N SER A 54 -8.61 -2.55 24.18
CA SER A 54 -9.03 -2.74 25.57
C SER A 54 -9.20 -4.23 25.89
N ILE A 55 -8.81 -4.60 27.11
CA ILE A 55 -9.01 -5.95 27.63
C ILE A 55 -10.39 -6.01 28.29
N SER A 56 -11.20 -6.97 27.86
CA SER A 56 -12.53 -7.25 28.40
C SER A 56 -12.60 -8.71 28.85
N LYS A 57 -13.61 -9.06 29.65
CA LYS A 57 -13.83 -10.45 30.09
C LYS A 57 -13.84 -11.45 28.92
N LYS A 58 -14.38 -11.05 27.76
CA LYS A 58 -14.50 -11.89 26.56
C LYS A 58 -13.14 -12.19 25.90
N ASN A 59 -12.24 -11.21 25.83
CA ASN A 59 -10.97 -11.36 25.10
C ASN A 59 -9.75 -11.60 26.02
N ARG A 60 -9.92 -11.53 27.34
CA ARG A 60 -8.83 -11.56 28.33
C ARG A 60 -7.94 -12.78 28.20
N LYS A 61 -8.52 -13.99 28.21
CA LYS A 61 -7.73 -15.24 28.15
C LYS A 61 -6.81 -15.28 26.92
N LYS A 62 -7.37 -15.01 25.73
CA LYS A 62 -6.60 -15.00 24.47
C LYS A 62 -5.55 -13.88 24.46
N THR A 63 -5.89 -12.70 24.98
CA THR A 63 -4.99 -11.54 24.98
C THR A 63 -3.79 -11.75 25.91
N LEU A 64 -4.00 -12.30 27.11
CA LEU A 64 -2.93 -12.55 28.08
C LEU A 64 -2.05 -13.74 27.72
N ALA A 65 -2.57 -14.73 26.97
CA ALA A 65 -1.81 -15.89 26.53
C ALA A 65 -0.90 -15.61 25.33
N ASP A 66 -1.15 -14.53 24.61
CA ASP A 66 -0.42 -14.17 23.40
C ASP A 66 0.85 -13.36 23.77
N LYS A 67 2.00 -14.00 23.55
CA LYS A 67 3.34 -13.49 23.92
C LYS A 67 3.70 -12.15 23.28
N PHE A 68 3.05 -11.77 22.18
CA PHE A 68 3.29 -10.51 21.50
C PHE A 68 2.51 -9.34 22.10
N ASN A 69 1.59 -9.59 23.04
CA ASN A 69 0.83 -8.51 23.67
C ASN A 69 1.57 -7.93 24.87
N VAL A 70 1.74 -6.61 24.88
CA VAL A 70 2.16 -5.85 26.06
C VAL A 70 0.91 -5.35 26.77
N VAL A 71 0.75 -5.74 28.04
CA VAL A 71 -0.45 -5.45 28.82
C VAL A 71 -0.16 -4.37 29.85
N PHE A 72 -0.99 -3.34 29.85
CA PHE A 72 -0.96 -2.26 30.83
C PHE A 72 -2.24 -2.27 31.68
N LYS A 73 -2.11 -1.82 32.92
CA LYS A 73 -3.23 -1.77 33.89
C LYS A 73 -4.12 -0.57 33.65
N THR A 74 -3.52 0.55 33.31
CA THR A 74 -4.19 1.74 32.80
C THR A 74 -4.22 1.69 31.28
N ASP A 75 -5.06 2.53 30.68
CA ASP A 75 -5.04 2.70 29.24
C ASP A 75 -3.83 3.56 28.81
N LEU A 76 -3.81 3.97 27.54
CA LEU A 76 -2.72 4.75 26.98
C LEU A 76 -2.73 6.23 27.40
N TYR A 77 -3.82 6.71 28.00
CA TYR A 77 -4.03 8.09 28.45
C TYR A 77 -4.03 8.21 29.98
N GLY A 78 -3.90 7.09 30.69
CA GLY A 78 -3.80 7.04 32.15
C GLY A 78 -5.10 6.69 32.88
N GLU A 79 -6.17 6.34 32.17
CA GLU A 79 -7.43 5.91 32.78
C GLU A 79 -7.34 4.48 33.34
N ASP A 80 -8.12 4.16 34.38
CA ASP A 80 -8.16 2.82 35.00
C ASP A 80 -8.91 1.80 34.11
N LYS A 81 -8.22 1.39 33.03
CA LYS A 81 -8.75 0.46 32.04
C LYS A 81 -7.63 -0.32 31.38
N GLU A 82 -7.62 -1.63 31.60
CA GLU A 82 -6.59 -2.49 31.02
C GLU A 82 -6.59 -2.44 29.48
N VAL A 83 -5.41 -2.25 28.92
CA VAL A 83 -5.17 -2.23 27.47
C VAL A 83 -4.04 -3.20 27.11
N ALA A 84 -4.12 -3.77 25.91
CA ALA A 84 -3.04 -4.54 25.30
C ALA A 84 -2.58 -3.87 24.01
N ILE A 85 -1.27 -3.69 23.87
CA ILE A 85 -0.61 -3.34 22.61
C ILE A 85 -0.19 -4.63 21.92
N ASN A 86 -0.66 -4.85 20.70
CA ASN A 86 -0.24 -5.99 19.90
C ASN A 86 1.06 -5.66 19.17
N CYS A 87 2.13 -6.41 19.48
CA CYS A 87 3.44 -6.28 18.85
C CYS A 87 3.72 -7.38 17.82
N SER A 88 2.71 -8.16 17.40
CA SER A 88 2.92 -9.25 16.43
C SER A 88 3.02 -8.75 14.98
N VAL A 89 2.61 -7.50 14.74
CA VAL A 89 2.66 -6.86 13.43
C VAL A 89 3.00 -5.39 13.61
N ILE A 90 3.92 -4.90 12.78
CA ILE A 90 4.22 -3.47 12.64
C ILE A 90 3.51 -2.99 11.39
N ASN A 91 2.59 -2.03 11.58
CA ASN A 91 1.93 -1.35 10.47
C ASN A 91 2.73 -0.10 10.11
N ILE A 92 2.79 0.21 8.82
CA ILE A 92 3.65 1.26 8.28
C ILE A 92 2.84 2.08 7.28
N MET A 93 3.03 3.40 7.32
CA MET A 93 2.37 4.33 6.40
C MET A 93 3.26 5.55 6.17
N ASP A 94 3.14 6.20 5.01
CA ASP A 94 3.68 7.56 4.84
C ASP A 94 3.14 8.48 5.93
N ARG A 95 4.00 9.32 6.51
CA ARG A 95 3.62 10.14 7.66
C ARG A 95 2.52 11.15 7.33
N LYS A 96 2.60 11.80 6.16
CA LYS A 96 1.58 12.79 5.76
C LYS A 96 0.24 12.11 5.53
N LEU A 97 0.26 10.92 4.91
CA LEU A 97 -0.93 10.11 4.76
C LEU A 97 -1.49 9.69 6.13
N PHE A 98 -0.66 9.25 7.06
CA PHE A 98 -1.13 8.84 8.38
C PHE A 98 -1.79 10.00 9.12
N GLU A 99 -1.11 11.15 9.21
CA GLU A 99 -1.58 12.33 9.94
C GLU A 99 -2.86 12.92 9.35
N SER A 100 -3.06 12.85 8.02
CA SER A 100 -4.27 13.36 7.36
C SER A 100 -5.55 12.60 7.76
N LEU A 101 -5.41 11.38 8.29
CA LEU A 101 -6.54 10.54 8.68
C LEU A 101 -7.10 10.85 10.07
N TYR A 102 -6.43 11.72 10.83
CA TYR A 102 -6.78 12.05 12.21
C TYR A 102 -7.35 13.46 12.35
N VAL A 103 -8.20 13.65 13.36
CA VAL A 103 -8.71 14.97 13.70
C VAL A 103 -7.54 15.83 14.19
N LYS A 104 -7.32 16.96 13.52
CA LYS A 104 -6.28 17.92 13.86
C LYS A 104 -6.60 18.55 15.23
N ASP A 105 -5.55 18.77 16.04
CA ASP A 105 -5.63 19.44 17.34
C ASP A 105 -6.55 18.75 18.38
N ASP A 106 -6.82 17.45 18.21
CA ASP A 106 -7.56 16.64 19.19
C ASP A 106 -6.61 16.10 20.28
N ASP A 107 -7.00 16.25 21.55
CA ASP A 107 -6.18 15.88 22.72
C ASP A 107 -5.85 14.37 22.81
N MET A 108 -6.59 13.51 22.10
CA MET A 108 -6.34 12.06 22.03
C MET A 108 -5.41 11.70 20.86
N ASN A 109 -4.95 12.69 20.09
CA ASN A 109 -4.00 12.56 19.01
C ASN A 109 -2.69 13.25 19.38
N ASN A 110 -1.56 12.72 18.86
CA ASN A 110 -0.21 13.18 19.22
C ASN A 110 0.08 13.16 20.75
N PHE A 111 -0.63 12.32 21.50
CA PHE A 111 -0.45 12.22 22.95
C PHE A 111 0.85 11.47 23.27
N GLN A 112 1.65 11.99 24.20
CA GLN A 112 2.93 11.36 24.57
C GLN A 112 2.70 10.22 25.57
N THR A 113 3.10 9.01 25.22
CA THR A 113 3.09 7.87 26.14
C THR A 113 4.14 8.03 27.24
N THR A 114 4.00 7.27 28.33
CA THR A 114 5.02 7.26 29.39
C THR A 114 6.28 6.53 28.94
N PRO A 115 7.47 6.91 29.45
CA PRO A 115 8.72 6.18 29.18
C PRO A 115 8.61 4.69 29.49
N TRP A 116 7.94 4.34 30.61
CA TRP A 116 7.71 2.96 31.01
C TRP A 116 6.87 2.15 30.01
N HIS A 117 5.84 2.75 29.41
CA HIS A 117 5.06 2.10 28.37
C HIS A 117 5.90 1.89 27.11
N TYR A 118 6.60 2.94 26.67
CA TYR A 118 7.47 2.89 25.50
C TYR A 118 8.55 1.80 25.65
N ASP A 119 9.23 1.78 26.80
CA ASP A 119 10.32 0.84 27.09
C ASP A 119 9.86 -0.62 27.05
N LYS A 120 8.69 -0.92 27.61
CA LYS A 120 8.11 -2.27 27.56
C LYS A 120 7.74 -2.69 26.15
N ILE A 121 7.20 -1.77 25.34
CA ILE A 121 6.87 -2.02 23.94
C ILE A 121 8.15 -2.34 23.16
N MET A 122 9.15 -1.47 23.24
CA MET A 122 10.41 -1.66 22.53
C MET A 122 11.14 -2.94 22.96
N GLY A 123 11.14 -3.27 24.26
CA GLY A 123 11.70 -4.52 24.75
C GLY A 123 10.99 -5.77 24.21
N THR A 124 9.67 -5.68 23.99
CA THR A 124 8.88 -6.78 23.42
C THR A 124 9.13 -6.92 21.92
N LEU A 125 9.19 -5.80 21.20
CA LEU A 125 9.56 -5.75 19.79
C LEU A 125 10.97 -6.34 19.57
N TYR A 126 11.93 -5.98 20.42
CA TYR A 126 13.29 -6.52 20.35
C TYR A 126 13.31 -8.04 20.57
N ARG A 127 12.63 -8.51 21.62
CA ARG A 127 12.60 -9.93 22.00
C ARG A 127 12.03 -10.84 20.90
N TYR A 128 10.99 -10.40 20.21
CA TYR A 128 10.28 -11.22 19.22
C TYR A 128 10.48 -10.75 17.79
N PHE A 129 11.50 -9.91 17.55
CA PHE A 129 11.72 -9.20 16.28
C PHE A 129 11.58 -10.07 15.03
N ASP A 130 12.14 -11.28 15.07
CA ASP A 130 12.16 -12.19 13.92
C ASP A 130 10.79 -12.72 13.53
N GLU A 131 9.87 -12.81 14.49
CA GLU A 131 8.52 -13.35 14.35
C GLU A 131 7.49 -12.27 14.03
N ILE A 132 7.89 -11.00 13.98
CA ILE A 132 6.99 -9.87 13.70
C ILE A 132 6.65 -9.82 12.20
N ALA A 133 5.35 -9.68 11.92
CA ALA A 133 4.84 -9.40 10.58
C ALA A 133 4.91 -7.90 10.25
N TYR A 134 4.90 -7.55 8.96
CA TYR A 134 4.99 -6.17 8.49
C TYR A 134 3.92 -5.91 7.44
N ALA A 135 3.18 -4.82 7.60
CA ALA A 135 2.15 -4.40 6.66
C ALA A 135 2.30 -2.91 6.35
N GLU A 136 2.58 -2.57 5.09
CA GLU A 136 2.72 -1.18 4.66
C GLU A 136 1.53 -0.73 3.79
N ALA A 137 0.93 0.39 4.15
CA ALA A 137 -0.04 1.08 3.33
C ALA A 137 0.66 1.97 2.30
N SER A 138 0.15 1.97 1.07
CA SER A 138 0.68 2.75 -0.05
C SER A 138 -0.03 4.10 -0.17
N HIS A 139 -1.32 4.06 -0.46
CA HIS A 139 -2.15 5.24 -0.73
C HIS A 139 -3.63 4.91 -0.50
N ILE A 140 -4.49 5.93 -0.59
CA ILE A 140 -5.93 5.76 -0.66
C ILE A 140 -6.30 5.63 -2.14
N ASP A 141 -7.01 4.56 -2.49
CA ASP A 141 -7.56 4.35 -3.82
C ASP A 141 -8.68 5.36 -4.09
N ASN A 142 -8.60 6.07 -5.22
CA ASN A 142 -9.52 7.16 -5.53
C ASN A 142 -10.96 6.66 -5.77
N ASP A 143 -11.13 5.45 -6.30
CA ASP A 143 -12.43 4.93 -6.72
C ASP A 143 -13.18 4.29 -5.54
N THR A 144 -12.45 3.52 -4.73
CA THR A 144 -13.01 2.75 -3.60
C THR A 144 -12.92 3.49 -2.27
N GLN A 145 -12.09 4.54 -2.19
CA GLN A 145 -11.78 5.26 -0.94
C GLN A 145 -11.27 4.32 0.16
N GLN A 146 -10.50 3.28 -0.22
CA GLN A 146 -9.89 2.32 0.68
C GLN A 146 -8.36 2.42 0.63
N LEU A 147 -7.69 1.93 1.67
CA LEU A 147 -6.24 1.81 1.64
C LEU A 147 -5.79 0.69 0.70
N VAL A 148 -4.90 1.04 -0.21
CA VAL A 148 -4.11 0.08 -0.98
C VAL A 148 -2.90 -0.32 -0.15
N TRP A 149 -2.74 -1.62 0.05
CA TRP A 149 -1.61 -2.19 0.78
C TRP A 149 -0.50 -2.57 -0.20
N LYS A 150 0.75 -2.30 0.19
CA LYS A 150 1.91 -2.75 -0.56
C LYS A 150 2.05 -4.26 -0.48
N THR A 151 2.82 -4.81 -1.41
CA THR A 151 3.13 -6.23 -1.39
C THR A 151 3.96 -6.60 -0.16
N THR A 152 3.92 -7.86 0.25
CA THR A 152 4.76 -8.39 1.33
C THR A 152 6.25 -8.17 1.04
N LEU A 153 6.63 -8.15 -0.24
CA LEU A 153 8.00 -7.95 -0.70
C LEU A 153 8.51 -6.55 -0.38
N GLU A 154 7.75 -5.53 -0.74
CA GLU A 154 8.06 -4.12 -0.45
C GLU A 154 8.03 -3.86 1.06
N SER A 155 7.05 -4.44 1.76
CA SER A 155 6.94 -4.31 3.22
C SER A 155 8.16 -4.87 3.96
N LYS A 156 8.82 -5.91 3.42
CA LYS A 156 10.04 -6.50 3.99
C LYS A 156 11.25 -5.57 3.95
N LEU A 157 11.30 -4.57 3.07
CA LEU A 157 12.40 -3.59 3.08
C LEU A 157 12.38 -2.75 4.37
N ASN A 158 11.19 -2.39 4.86
CA ASN A 158 11.06 -1.68 6.14
C ASN A 158 11.42 -2.53 7.36
N LYS A 159 11.54 -3.86 7.20
CA LYS A 159 12.03 -4.71 8.28
C LYS A 159 13.46 -4.30 8.68
N LEU A 160 14.27 -3.83 7.73
CA LEU A 160 15.61 -3.31 8.02
C LEU A 160 15.56 -2.01 8.82
N ASP A 161 14.73 -1.06 8.40
CA ASP A 161 14.61 0.22 9.12
C ASP A 161 14.05 -0.01 10.53
N CYS A 162 13.06 -0.88 10.67
CA CYS A 162 12.56 -1.32 11.98
C CYS A 162 13.66 -2.00 12.81
N LEU A 163 14.49 -2.85 12.21
CA LEU A 163 15.60 -3.52 12.89
C LEU A 163 16.53 -2.48 13.51
N LYS A 164 16.92 -1.46 12.73
CA LYS A 164 17.81 -0.39 13.19
C LYS A 164 17.19 0.39 14.34
N VAL A 165 15.93 0.78 14.22
CA VAL A 165 15.19 1.53 15.24
C VAL A 165 15.05 0.72 16.54
N ILE A 166 14.63 -0.53 16.45
CA ILE A 166 14.35 -1.40 17.61
C ILE A 166 15.65 -1.82 18.30
N LYS A 167 16.66 -2.26 17.54
CA LYS A 167 17.96 -2.64 18.10
C LYS A 167 18.69 -1.43 18.64
N GLY A 168 18.75 -0.35 17.87
CA GLY A 168 19.39 0.90 18.26
C GLY A 168 18.84 1.43 19.57
N TYR A 169 17.51 1.45 19.75
CA TYR A 169 16.91 1.81 21.03
C TYR A 169 17.38 0.91 22.18
N ASN A 170 17.44 -0.41 21.95
CA ASN A 170 17.86 -1.33 23.00
C ASN A 170 19.35 -1.12 23.37
N TYR A 171 20.18 -0.62 22.45
CA TYR A 171 21.59 -0.27 22.68
C TYR A 171 21.79 1.12 23.30
N LEU A 172 20.94 2.10 23.00
CA LEU A 172 20.91 3.43 23.65
C LEU A 172 21.02 3.34 25.18
N LEU A 173 20.36 2.32 25.74
CA LEU A 173 20.25 2.12 27.18
C LEU A 173 21.55 1.59 27.81
N PHE A 174 22.51 1.13 27.02
CA PHE A 174 23.82 0.66 27.47
C PHE A 174 24.90 1.74 27.36
N GLU A 175 24.76 2.72 26.46
CA GLU A 175 25.74 3.80 26.26
C GLU A 175 25.49 5.04 27.12
N SER A 176 24.33 5.12 27.77
CA SER A 176 23.99 6.27 28.62
C SER A 176 24.71 6.17 29.98
N ASP A 177 25.44 7.23 30.35
CA ASP A 177 25.98 7.41 31.71
C ASP A 177 24.87 7.51 32.79
N ILE A 178 23.62 7.73 32.38
CA ILE A 178 22.45 7.76 33.24
C ILE A 178 21.85 6.35 33.29
N SER A 179 21.56 5.86 34.50
CA SER A 179 20.93 4.54 34.64
C SER A 179 19.54 4.51 33.98
N ARG A 180 19.19 3.37 33.36
CA ARG A 180 17.88 3.17 32.70
C ARG A 180 16.71 3.57 33.62
N LYS A 181 16.78 3.23 34.91
CA LYS A 181 15.73 3.57 35.88
C LYS A 181 15.57 5.09 36.03
N GLU A 182 16.65 5.83 36.20
CA GLU A 182 16.61 7.28 36.35
C GLU A 182 16.15 8.01 35.09
N LEU A 183 16.42 7.43 33.91
CA LEU A 183 15.94 7.97 32.64
C LEU A 183 14.42 7.79 32.49
N LEU A 184 13.90 6.61 32.86
CA LEU A 184 12.46 6.31 32.79
C LEU A 184 11.61 7.21 33.71
N ASP A 185 12.20 7.74 34.78
CA ASP A 185 11.54 8.67 35.70
C ASP A 185 11.58 10.14 35.23
N LYS A 186 12.20 10.42 34.07
CA LYS A 186 12.33 11.79 33.50
C LYS A 186 11.80 11.83 32.05
N PRO A 187 10.49 11.93 31.84
CA PRO A 187 9.86 11.80 30.52
C PRO A 187 10.45 12.69 29.42
N ASP A 188 10.63 13.97 29.68
CA ASP A 188 11.16 14.90 28.68
C ASP A 188 12.60 14.56 28.26
N LYS A 189 13.43 14.17 29.23
CA LYS A 189 14.81 13.75 28.97
C LYS A 189 14.86 12.42 28.23
N PHE A 190 13.98 11.49 28.58
CA PHE A 190 13.88 10.18 27.94
C PHE A 190 13.57 10.33 26.45
N PHE A 191 12.49 11.04 26.09
CA PHE A 191 12.12 11.17 24.67
C PHE A 191 13.08 12.06 23.89
N SER A 192 13.64 13.10 24.51
CA SER A 192 14.70 13.89 23.88
C SER A 192 15.94 13.03 23.55
N LEU A 193 16.36 12.14 24.45
CA LEU A 193 17.49 11.22 24.21
C LEU A 193 17.17 10.22 23.10
N VAL A 194 15.97 9.61 23.13
CA VAL A 194 15.52 8.67 22.10
C VAL A 194 15.48 9.32 20.72
N THR A 195 14.88 10.51 20.60
CA THR A 195 14.83 11.26 19.34
C THR A 195 16.23 11.62 18.86
N SER A 196 17.10 12.15 19.73
CA SER A 196 18.48 12.53 19.37
C SER A 196 19.30 11.34 18.87
N PHE A 197 19.06 10.15 19.42
CA PHE A 197 19.71 8.93 18.94
C PHE A 197 19.22 8.53 17.56
N TYR A 198 17.91 8.54 17.32
CA TYR A 198 17.40 8.22 16.00
C TYR A 198 17.84 9.23 14.94
N GLU A 199 17.99 10.51 15.30
CA GLU A 199 18.59 11.51 14.43
C GLU A 199 20.04 11.13 14.09
N ARG A 200 20.87 10.80 15.09
CA ARG A 200 22.25 10.33 14.85
C ARG A 200 22.31 9.10 13.94
N VAL A 201 21.51 8.06 14.20
CA VAL A 201 21.46 6.85 13.36
C VAL A 201 20.96 7.12 11.94
N LYS A 202 20.13 8.17 11.74
CA LYS A 202 19.67 8.59 10.41
C LYS A 202 20.75 9.36 9.63
N PHE A 203 21.71 9.98 10.32
CA PHE A 203 22.73 10.86 9.73
C PHE A 203 24.18 10.33 9.75
N GLU A 204 24.50 9.36 10.61
CA GLU A 204 25.75 8.60 10.54
C GLU A 204 25.63 7.61 9.37
N THR A 205 26.71 7.45 8.61
CA THR A 205 26.64 6.70 7.36
C THR A 205 26.20 5.26 7.65
N GLN A 206 25.49 4.63 6.72
CA GLN A 206 25.10 3.22 6.81
C GLN A 206 26.28 2.32 7.24
N GLU A 207 27.51 2.70 6.85
CA GLU A 207 28.76 2.04 7.19
C GLU A 207 29.13 2.17 8.68
N ASP A 208 28.93 3.34 9.32
CA ASP A 208 29.23 3.54 10.75
C ASP A 208 28.26 2.75 11.64
N PHE A 209 26.97 2.70 11.27
CA PHE A 209 25.99 1.87 11.97
C PHE A 209 26.29 0.37 11.79
N ASP A 210 26.63 -0.04 10.57
CA ASP A 210 26.98 -1.42 10.28
C ASP A 210 28.29 -1.81 11.02
N GLU A 211 29.30 -0.95 11.06
CA GLU A 211 30.54 -1.15 11.82
C GLU A 211 30.31 -1.19 13.34
N TYR A 212 29.50 -0.28 13.89
CA TYR A 212 29.15 -0.26 15.31
C TYR A 212 28.42 -1.55 15.74
N VAL A 213 27.46 -2.01 14.92
CA VAL A 213 26.72 -3.27 15.16
C VAL A 213 27.61 -4.50 15.00
N ILE A 214 28.60 -4.46 14.10
CA ILE A 214 29.51 -5.59 13.79
C ILE A 214 30.66 -5.70 14.82
N THR A 215 31.19 -4.57 15.31
CA THR A 215 32.41 -4.53 16.13
C THR A 215 32.20 -4.89 17.60
N HIS A 216 31.02 -4.65 18.18
CA HIS A 216 30.72 -4.98 19.58
C HIS A 216 30.17 -6.41 19.75
N GLN A 217 30.90 -7.36 19.16
CA GLN A 217 30.61 -8.79 19.03
C GLN A 217 30.10 -9.47 20.31
N GLU A 218 28.82 -9.82 20.33
CA GLU A 218 28.28 -11.10 20.82
C GLU A 218 26.84 -11.30 20.33
N MET A 219 26.60 -11.03 19.04
CA MET A 219 25.35 -11.40 18.38
C MET A 219 25.43 -12.86 17.93
N GLU A 220 24.55 -13.74 18.44
CA GLU A 220 24.24 -15.04 17.83
C GLU A 220 23.58 -14.89 16.43
N SER A 221 24.12 -14.05 15.54
CA SER A 221 23.47 -13.65 14.29
C SER A 221 24.34 -13.65 13.04
N ILE A 222 25.48 -14.37 13.03
CA ILE A 222 26.23 -14.67 11.79
C ILE A 222 25.29 -15.33 10.74
N LYS A 223 24.32 -16.12 11.18
CA LYS A 223 23.28 -16.72 10.31
C LYS A 223 22.32 -15.67 9.72
N TYR A 224 22.00 -14.63 10.48
CA TYR A 224 21.00 -13.63 10.12
C TYR A 224 21.53 -12.57 9.17
N GLU A 225 22.77 -12.13 9.32
CA GLU A 225 23.35 -11.14 8.42
C GLU A 225 23.49 -11.69 7.00
N VAL A 226 23.88 -12.97 6.87
CA VAL A 226 23.93 -13.69 5.60
C VAL A 226 22.52 -13.91 5.05
N HIS A 227 21.55 -14.32 5.86
CA HIS A 227 20.17 -14.49 5.41
C HIS A 227 19.52 -13.18 4.97
N ILE A 228 19.78 -12.07 5.67
CA ILE A 228 19.27 -10.75 5.34
C ILE A 228 19.96 -10.22 4.08
N LYS A 229 21.29 -10.31 3.96
CA LYS A 229 22.03 -9.92 2.75
C LYS A 229 21.57 -10.73 1.52
N ASN A 230 21.35 -12.03 1.69
CA ASN A 230 20.81 -12.89 0.64
C ASN A 230 19.35 -12.53 0.30
N ALA A 231 18.50 -12.31 1.31
CA ALA A 231 17.12 -11.88 1.09
C ALA A 231 17.06 -10.52 0.39
N ILE A 232 17.92 -9.56 0.75
CA ILE A 232 18.03 -8.26 0.08
C ILE A 232 18.45 -8.44 -1.39
N LYS A 233 19.42 -9.32 -1.65
CA LYS A 233 19.88 -9.60 -3.00
C LYS A 233 18.75 -10.22 -3.85
N GLU A 234 18.03 -11.17 -3.29
CA GLU A 234 16.90 -11.85 -3.94
C GLU A 234 15.73 -10.89 -4.16
N LEU A 235 15.42 -10.05 -3.15
CA LEU A 235 14.43 -8.98 -3.22
C LEU A 235 14.72 -7.99 -4.35
N LYS A 236 15.97 -7.51 -4.44
CA LYS A 236 16.40 -6.59 -5.50
C LYS A 236 16.30 -7.23 -6.89
N GLN A 237 16.69 -8.50 -7.02
CA GLN A 237 16.58 -9.23 -8.28
C GLN A 237 15.13 -9.44 -8.71
N ASN A 238 14.24 -9.76 -7.76
CA ASN A 238 12.83 -9.96 -8.06
C ASN A 238 12.14 -8.63 -8.41
N LEU A 239 12.46 -7.54 -7.70
CA LEU A 239 11.96 -6.21 -8.02
C LEU A 239 12.36 -5.77 -9.44
N GLU A 240 13.59 -6.06 -9.86
CA GLU A 240 14.04 -5.69 -11.20
C GLU A 240 13.32 -6.50 -12.29
N LYS A 241 13.10 -7.80 -12.05
CA LYS A 241 12.28 -8.66 -12.94
C LYS A 241 10.85 -8.15 -13.03
N GLU A 242 10.26 -7.74 -11.92
CA GLU A 242 8.88 -7.23 -11.88
C GLU A 242 8.76 -5.91 -12.62
N LYS A 243 9.74 -5.01 -12.50
CA LYS A 243 9.81 -3.78 -13.32
C LYS A 243 9.95 -4.07 -14.81
N GLU A 244 10.76 -5.05 -15.19
CA GLU A 244 10.87 -5.48 -16.59
C GLU A 244 9.56 -6.06 -17.11
N GLN A 245 8.88 -6.89 -16.32
CA GLN A 245 7.57 -7.42 -16.66
C GLN A 245 6.52 -6.32 -16.79
N HIS A 246 6.50 -5.35 -15.87
CA HIS A 246 5.60 -4.21 -15.94
C HIS A 246 5.83 -3.39 -17.21
N LYS A 247 7.09 -3.16 -17.57
CA LYS A 247 7.46 -2.45 -18.80
C LYS A 247 7.01 -3.21 -20.06
N LEU A 248 7.12 -4.55 -20.07
CA LEU A 248 6.61 -5.38 -21.15
C LEU A 248 5.08 -5.31 -21.24
N LEU A 249 4.40 -5.35 -20.09
CA LEU A 249 2.94 -5.22 -20.02
C LEU A 249 2.47 -3.85 -20.53
N GLU A 250 3.16 -2.77 -20.16
CA GLU A 250 2.89 -1.43 -20.68
C GLU A 250 3.04 -1.36 -22.20
N GLN A 251 4.07 -2.00 -22.76
CA GLN A 251 4.27 -2.09 -24.21
C GLN A 251 3.16 -2.89 -24.89
N GLU A 252 2.71 -4.00 -24.30
CA GLU A 252 1.58 -4.79 -24.81
C GLU A 252 0.28 -4.00 -24.76
N ILE A 253 0.01 -3.28 -23.66
CA ILE A 253 -1.16 -2.41 -23.52
C ILE A 253 -1.16 -1.34 -24.61
N ASP A 254 -0.01 -0.70 -24.86
CA ASP A 254 0.12 0.31 -25.92
C ASP A 254 -0.06 -0.28 -27.32
N PHE A 255 0.43 -1.50 -27.55
CA PHE A 255 0.23 -2.22 -28.80
C PHE A 255 -1.25 -2.56 -29.01
N VAL A 256 -1.94 -3.07 -27.99
CA VAL A 256 -3.38 -3.36 -28.04
C VAL A 256 -4.20 -2.09 -28.29
N LYS A 257 -3.85 -0.97 -27.65
CA LYS A 257 -4.49 0.32 -27.91
C LYS A 257 -4.35 0.74 -29.38
N LYS A 258 -3.15 0.60 -29.97
CA LYS A 258 -2.91 0.89 -31.40
C LYS A 258 -3.70 -0.03 -32.32
N LEU A 259 -3.77 -1.33 -32.00
CA LEU A 259 -4.58 -2.29 -32.76
C LEU A 259 -6.07 -1.92 -32.73
N ASN A 260 -6.60 -1.61 -31.56
CA ASN A 260 -8.01 -1.22 -31.40
C ASN A 260 -8.32 0.07 -32.17
N TYR A 261 -7.43 1.06 -32.12
CA TYR A 261 -7.56 2.29 -32.91
C TYR A 261 -7.62 1.99 -34.42
N ASN A 262 -6.71 1.16 -34.92
CA ASN A 262 -6.69 0.79 -36.35
C ASN A 262 -7.95 0.00 -36.76
N ASN A 263 -8.42 -0.91 -35.92
CA ASN A 263 -9.65 -1.66 -36.17
C ASN A 263 -10.88 -0.75 -36.22
N SER A 264 -10.97 0.25 -35.34
CA SER A 264 -12.03 1.27 -35.38
C SER A 264 -12.02 2.03 -36.71
N LYS A 265 -10.83 2.41 -37.19
CA LYS A 265 -10.67 3.12 -38.46
C LYS A 265 -11.03 2.28 -39.69
N ILE A 266 -10.73 0.98 -39.65
CA ILE A 266 -11.15 0.02 -40.69
C ILE A 266 -12.67 -0.15 -40.69
N GLN A 267 -13.31 -0.19 -39.51
CA GLN A 267 -14.76 -0.26 -39.41
C GLN A 267 -15.44 0.99 -39.98
N GLU A 268 -14.92 2.19 -39.69
CA GLU A 268 -15.38 3.45 -40.29
C GLU A 268 -15.27 3.40 -41.82
N MET A 269 -14.11 3.02 -42.37
CA MET A 269 -13.91 2.90 -43.82
C MET A 269 -14.87 1.88 -44.46
N ASN A 270 -15.11 0.75 -43.82
CA ASN A 270 -16.04 -0.26 -44.33
C ASN A 270 -17.49 0.22 -44.32
N GLN A 271 -17.86 1.03 -43.32
CA GLN A 271 -19.18 1.66 -43.27
C GLN A 271 -19.33 2.70 -44.38
N GLU A 272 -18.35 3.59 -44.58
CA GLU A 272 -18.34 4.54 -45.68
C GLU A 272 -18.45 3.85 -47.05
N LEU A 273 -17.74 2.72 -47.23
CA LEU A 273 -17.78 1.95 -48.47
C LEU A 273 -19.15 1.30 -48.71
N LYS A 274 -19.84 0.90 -47.64
CA LYS A 274 -21.20 0.36 -47.69
C LYS A 274 -22.20 1.45 -48.06
N ASP A 275 -22.09 2.61 -47.43
CA ASP A 275 -22.94 3.78 -47.72
C ASP A 275 -22.75 4.25 -49.18
N TRP A 276 -21.52 4.23 -49.68
CA TRP A 276 -21.22 4.52 -51.09
C TRP A 276 -21.88 3.54 -52.06
N LYS A 277 -21.87 2.23 -51.74
CA LYS A 277 -22.51 1.20 -52.58
C LYS A 277 -24.03 1.39 -52.63
N GLU A 278 -24.67 1.70 -51.50
CA GLU A 278 -26.10 2.02 -51.46
C GLU A 278 -26.43 3.27 -52.29
N LEU A 279 -25.62 4.32 -52.22
CA LEU A 279 -25.80 5.53 -53.04
C LEU A 279 -25.67 5.25 -54.54
N VAL A 280 -24.72 4.41 -54.95
CA VAL A 280 -24.55 4.00 -56.35
C VAL A 280 -25.74 3.19 -56.84
N GLU A 281 -26.26 2.25 -56.05
CA GLU A 281 -27.47 1.48 -56.38
C GLU A 281 -28.69 2.39 -56.54
N ILE A 282 -28.90 3.34 -55.63
CA ILE A 282 -29.98 4.35 -55.72
C ILE A 282 -29.84 5.22 -56.98
N SER A 283 -28.61 5.62 -57.33
CA SER A 283 -28.35 6.43 -58.53
C SER A 283 -28.63 5.66 -59.82
N SER A 284 -28.25 4.37 -59.88
CA SER A 284 -28.49 3.48 -61.02
C SER A 284 -29.99 3.23 -61.27
N HIS A 285 -30.79 3.17 -60.20
CA HIS A 285 -32.24 3.05 -60.26
C HIS A 285 -32.94 4.36 -60.68
N LYS A 286 -32.34 5.53 -60.46
CA LYS A 286 -32.86 6.82 -60.96
C LYS A 286 -32.59 7.01 -62.46
N THR A 287 -31.42 6.61 -62.97
CA THR A 287 -31.11 6.68 -64.41
C THR A 287 -31.96 5.73 -65.27
N ASN A 288 -32.43 4.61 -64.72
CA ASN A 288 -33.36 3.72 -65.43
C ASN A 288 -34.82 4.22 -65.45
N LYS A 289 -35.17 5.22 -64.61
CA LYS A 289 -36.50 5.86 -64.64
C LYS A 289 -36.58 7.12 -65.50
N SER A 290 -35.46 7.74 -65.88
CA SER A 290 -35.45 8.96 -66.71
C SER A 290 -35.34 8.71 -68.22
N ASN A 291 -35.17 7.45 -68.67
CA ASN A 291 -35.04 7.12 -70.10
C ASN A 291 -36.31 6.54 -70.76
N LEU A 292 -37.47 6.60 -70.10
CA LEU A 292 -38.76 6.18 -70.66
C LEU A 292 -39.75 7.34 -70.63
N ASN A 293 -39.54 8.33 -71.50
CA ASN A 293 -40.62 9.15 -72.07
C ASN A 293 -40.11 10.01 -73.22
N LYS A 294 -39.93 9.40 -74.40
CA LYS A 294 -40.14 10.07 -75.69
C LYS A 294 -40.83 9.10 -76.64
N LYS A 295 -42.05 9.49 -77.02
CA LYS A 295 -42.88 8.93 -78.08
C LYS A 295 -42.42 9.55 -79.41
N ASP A 296 -42.32 8.75 -80.47
CA ASP A 296 -43.17 8.84 -81.67
C ASP A 296 -42.59 8.07 -82.89
N ASP A 297 -43.52 7.48 -83.63
CA ASP A 297 -43.58 7.14 -85.06
C ASP A 297 -42.96 5.84 -85.65
N GLU A 298 -43.89 5.01 -86.14
CA GLU A 298 -43.81 3.89 -87.12
C GLU A 298 -43.34 4.38 -88.52
N PRO A 299 -42.82 3.53 -89.46
CA PRO A 299 -43.57 2.39 -90.01
C PRO A 299 -42.81 1.13 -90.55
N ASP A 300 -43.55 0.01 -90.52
CA ASP A 300 -43.73 -1.11 -91.47
C ASP A 300 -42.57 -1.92 -92.15
N LYS A 301 -42.55 -3.23 -91.79
CA LYS A 301 -42.24 -4.50 -92.56
C LYS A 301 -40.81 -4.86 -93.01
N PRO A 302 -40.49 -6.16 -93.29
CA PRO A 302 -41.13 -7.45 -92.94
C PRO A 302 -40.17 -8.55 -92.36
N LYS A 303 -40.76 -9.62 -91.77
CA LYS A 303 -40.14 -10.90 -91.33
C LYS A 303 -39.57 -11.72 -92.52
N PRO A 304 -38.70 -12.78 -92.39
CA PRO A 304 -38.63 -13.77 -91.27
C PRO A 304 -37.23 -14.39 -90.92
N ASN A 305 -37.07 -15.02 -89.74
CA ASN A 305 -37.00 -16.49 -89.54
C ASN A 305 -36.34 -16.93 -88.20
N GLN A 306 -37.04 -17.86 -87.54
CA GLN A 306 -36.59 -19.03 -86.76
C GLN A 306 -35.47 -18.93 -85.71
N SER A 307 -35.83 -19.19 -84.44
CA SER A 307 -35.42 -20.41 -83.70
C SER A 307 -35.71 -20.32 -82.18
N ASN A 308 -36.78 -21.01 -81.76
CA ASN A 308 -36.87 -21.91 -80.59
C ASN A 308 -36.07 -21.62 -79.29
N LYS A 309 -36.79 -21.27 -78.20
CA LYS A 309 -37.21 -22.19 -77.09
C LYS A 309 -37.44 -21.44 -75.76
N LEU A 310 -38.69 -21.46 -75.25
CA LEU A 310 -39.10 -21.63 -73.84
C LEU A 310 -40.57 -22.10 -73.88
N LYS A 311 -40.95 -23.24 -73.30
CA LYS A 311 -41.11 -23.57 -71.86
C LYS A 311 -42.22 -22.75 -71.18
N MET A 312 -43.27 -23.49 -70.79
CA MET A 312 -44.05 -23.25 -69.58
C MET A 312 -43.24 -23.66 -68.35
#